data_AF-A0A7Y3I837-F1
#
_entry.id   AF-A0A7Y3I837-F1
#
_cell.length_a   1.000
_cell.length_b   1.000
_cell.length_c   1.000
_cell.angle_alpha   90.00
_cell.angle_beta   90.00
_cell.angle_gamma   90.00
#
_symmetry.space_group_name_H-M   'P 1'
#
loop_
_entity.id
_entity.type
_entity.pdbx_description
1 polymer ?
#
loop_
_entity_poly.entity_id
_entity_poly.type
_entity_poly.pdbx_seq_one_letter_code
_entity_poly.pdbx_strand_id
1 'polypeptide(L)'
;MQLVAFLFLLGVSPAGAQAPDPSQLIEFRMKDQFKNEHTDEPYRTGVVLLIGSDKGGSEYNTRWGEAIHNRMLGVPGMDDIKILAVADVRGVPFFMKGYVRGKFPKEPEKWALTDWKGRFAQTYHWEKDSSNIMVFVDGELRLKVAAREVESEIMGQVVESLREALAGRP
;
A
#
# COMPACT_ATOMS: atom_id res chain seq x y z
N MET A 1 -16.94 38.74 -51.97
CA MET A 1 -16.25 37.47 -51.62
C MET A 1 -15.91 37.51 -50.15
N GLN A 2 -16.62 36.73 -49.32
CA GLN A 2 -16.43 36.71 -47.87
C GLN A 2 -15.60 35.46 -47.54
N LEU A 3 -14.39 35.67 -47.01
CA LEU A 3 -13.46 34.61 -46.64
C LEU A 3 -13.92 34.00 -45.30
N VAL A 4 -14.32 32.73 -45.30
CA VAL A 4 -14.61 31.99 -44.06
C VAL A 4 -13.29 31.41 -43.55
N ALA A 5 -12.83 31.90 -42.40
CA ALA A 5 -11.70 31.32 -41.69
C ALA A 5 -12.17 30.09 -40.89
N PHE A 6 -11.74 28.89 -41.31
CA PHE A 6 -11.88 27.67 -40.52
C PHE A 6 -10.86 27.68 -39.39
N LEU A 7 -11.33 27.87 -38.17
CA LEU A 7 -10.53 27.73 -36.96
C LEU A 7 -10.42 26.24 -36.63
N PHE A 8 -9.29 25.62 -36.94
CA PHE A 8 -8.96 24.28 -36.45
C PHE A 8 -8.62 24.37 -34.96
N LEU A 9 -9.57 24.02 -34.10
CA LEU A 9 -9.31 23.71 -32.70
C LEU A 9 -8.55 22.38 -32.64
N LEU A 10 -7.22 22.45 -32.52
CA LEU A 10 -6.40 21.32 -32.11
C LEU A 10 -6.80 20.94 -30.68
N GLY A 11 -7.61 19.89 -30.56
CA GLY A 11 -7.94 19.27 -29.28
C GLY A 11 -6.66 18.72 -28.65
N VAL A 12 -6.14 19.41 -27.64
CA VAL A 12 -5.11 18.85 -26.75
C VAL A 12 -5.78 17.69 -26.01
N SER A 13 -5.47 16.47 -26.41
CA SER A 13 -5.85 15.30 -25.62
C SER A 13 -5.13 15.40 -24.28
N PRO A 14 -5.82 15.30 -23.13
CA PRO A 14 -5.13 15.22 -21.85
C PRO A 14 -4.20 14.01 -21.93
N ALA A 15 -2.91 14.23 -21.65
CA ALA A 15 -1.92 13.17 -21.57
C ALA A 15 -2.52 12.04 -20.71
N GLY A 16 -2.75 10.89 -21.35
CA GLY A 16 -3.35 9.75 -20.68
C GLY A 16 -2.48 9.37 -19.50
N ALA A 17 -3.02 9.50 -18.29
CA ALA A 17 -2.37 8.96 -17.11
C ALA A 17 -2.20 7.45 -17.35
N GLN A 18 -0.96 7.04 -17.57
CA GLN A 18 -0.62 5.64 -17.78
C GLN A 18 -1.09 4.87 -16.54
N ALA A 19 -1.71 3.72 -16.75
CA ALA A 19 -2.15 2.89 -15.62
C ALA A 19 -0.94 2.57 -14.74
N PRO A 20 -1.07 2.59 -13.40
CA PRO A 20 0.05 2.29 -12.51
C PRO A 20 0.61 0.91 -12.81
N ASP A 21 1.94 0.80 -12.87
CA ASP A 21 2.64 -0.48 -13.04
C ASP A 21 2.52 -1.31 -11.74
N PRO A 22 1.90 -2.51 -11.77
CA PRO A 22 1.75 -3.34 -10.59
C PRO A 22 3.07 -3.93 -10.08
N SER A 23 4.16 -3.85 -10.85
CA SER A 23 5.51 -4.25 -10.42
C SER A 23 6.23 -3.18 -9.59
N GLN A 24 5.64 -1.99 -9.44
CA GLN A 24 6.24 -0.84 -8.75
C GLN A 24 5.35 -0.34 -7.61
N LEU A 25 5.95 0.29 -6.60
CA LEU A 25 5.23 1.04 -5.58
C LEU A 25 4.56 2.25 -6.24
N ILE A 26 3.23 2.35 -6.12
CA ILE A 26 2.48 3.45 -6.71
C ILE A 26 2.84 4.78 -6.06
N GLU A 27 2.78 5.85 -6.84
CA GLU A 27 2.84 7.20 -6.30
C GLU A 27 1.57 7.51 -5.53
N PHE A 28 1.67 8.09 -4.35
CA PHE A 28 0.51 8.43 -3.54
C PHE A 28 0.70 9.72 -2.74
N ARG A 29 -0.42 10.40 -2.58
CA ARG A 29 -0.64 11.44 -1.56
C ARG A 29 -1.95 11.07 -0.87
N MET A 30 -1.87 10.60 0.37
CA MET A 30 -3.02 9.98 1.04
C MET A 30 -3.03 10.31 2.52
N LYS A 31 -4.23 10.42 3.08
CA LYS A 31 -4.41 10.68 4.50
C LYS A 31 -4.56 9.40 5.31
N ASP A 32 -4.02 9.40 6.52
CA ASP A 32 -4.27 8.36 7.52
C ASP A 32 -5.60 8.55 8.26
N GLN A 33 -5.84 7.75 9.31
CA GLN A 33 -7.03 7.87 10.15
C GLN A 33 -7.08 9.16 10.99
N PHE A 34 -5.93 9.78 11.24
CA PHE A 34 -5.79 11.03 12.00
C PHE A 34 -5.88 12.27 11.10
N LYS A 35 -6.01 12.06 9.79
CA LYS A 35 -6.05 13.08 8.72
C LYS A 35 -4.67 13.69 8.42
N ASN A 36 -3.58 13.12 8.91
CA ASN A 36 -2.24 13.50 8.49
C ASN A 36 -2.03 13.01 7.06
N GLU A 37 -1.37 13.82 6.24
CA GLU A 37 -1.07 13.47 4.86
C GLU A 37 0.31 12.82 4.77
N HIS A 38 0.38 11.75 3.97
CA HIS A 38 1.58 10.98 3.71
C HIS A 38 1.80 10.89 2.21
N THR A 39 3.07 10.83 1.80
CA THR A 39 3.50 10.66 0.41
C THR A 39 4.32 9.38 0.23
N ASP A 40 4.50 8.96 -1.01
CA ASP A 40 5.34 7.82 -1.37
C ASP A 40 6.85 8.08 -1.21
N GLU A 41 7.28 9.34 -1.18
CA GLU A 41 8.71 9.73 -1.18
C GLU A 41 9.56 8.96 -0.15
N PRO A 42 9.15 8.79 1.13
CA PRO A 42 9.94 8.04 2.10
C PRO A 42 10.05 6.55 1.79
N TYR A 43 9.17 6.01 0.94
CA TYR A 43 9.05 4.59 0.63
C TYR A 43 9.65 4.22 -0.74
N ARG A 44 10.19 5.19 -1.48
CA ARG A 44 10.80 4.96 -2.80
C ARG A 44 12.13 4.22 -2.74
N THR A 45 12.82 4.27 -1.61
CA THR A 45 14.10 3.61 -1.40
C THR A 45 14.06 2.75 -0.15
N GLY A 46 14.84 1.68 -0.16
CA GLY A 46 14.90 0.70 0.91
C GLY A 46 13.84 -0.37 0.84
N VAL A 47 13.74 -1.11 1.94
CA VAL A 47 12.84 -2.24 2.09
C VAL A 47 11.53 -1.73 2.67
N VAL A 48 10.43 -1.96 1.96
CA VAL A 48 9.09 -1.59 2.41
C VAL A 48 8.28 -2.87 2.60
N LEU A 49 7.78 -3.07 3.81
CA LEU A 49 6.76 -4.07 4.11
C LEU A 49 5.40 -3.38 4.07
N LEU A 50 4.63 -3.62 3.02
CA LEU A 50 3.25 -3.17 2.94
C LEU A 50 2.34 -4.26 3.51
N ILE A 51 1.44 -3.87 4.41
CA ILE A 51 0.35 -4.72 4.89
C ILE A 51 -0.95 -3.97 4.68
N GLY A 52 -1.87 -4.56 3.94
CA GLY A 52 -3.15 -3.91 3.66
C GLY A 52 -4.30 -4.86 3.44
N SER A 53 -5.51 -4.36 3.66
CA SER A 53 -6.73 -5.14 3.53
C SER A 53 -7.95 -4.25 3.36
N ASP A 54 -9.07 -4.87 3.00
CA ASP A 54 -10.39 -4.32 3.23
C ASP A 54 -10.82 -4.48 4.70
N LYS A 55 -12.08 -4.17 4.99
CA LYS A 55 -12.69 -4.35 6.32
C LYS A 55 -12.62 -5.81 6.80
N GLY A 56 -12.90 -6.78 5.93
CA GLY A 56 -12.94 -8.20 6.29
C GLY A 56 -11.55 -8.73 6.62
N GLY A 57 -10.53 -8.31 5.86
CA GLY A 57 -9.15 -8.72 6.10
C GLY A 57 -8.46 -8.00 7.26
N SER A 58 -9.03 -6.90 7.77
CA SER A 58 -8.36 -6.03 8.76
C SER A 58 -8.06 -6.72 10.09
N GLU A 59 -8.83 -7.74 10.47
CA GLU A 59 -8.57 -8.54 11.68
C GLU A 59 -7.29 -9.38 11.59
N TYR A 60 -6.83 -9.69 10.37
CA TYR A 60 -5.64 -10.50 10.13
C TYR A 60 -4.35 -9.67 10.08
N ASN A 61 -4.43 -8.39 9.69
CA ASN A 61 -3.26 -7.52 9.53
C ASN A 61 -2.43 -7.42 10.83
N THR A 62 -3.08 -7.30 11.98
CA THR A 62 -2.39 -7.24 13.28
C THR A 62 -1.64 -8.52 13.58
N ARG A 63 -2.29 -9.68 13.37
CA ARG A 63 -1.65 -11.00 13.61
C ARG A 63 -0.44 -11.19 12.70
N TRP A 64 -0.57 -10.83 11.43
CA TRP A 64 0.53 -10.91 10.47
C TRP A 64 1.67 -9.95 10.81
N GLY A 65 1.37 -8.69 11.12
CA GLY A 65 2.37 -7.70 11.51
C GLY A 65 3.19 -8.14 12.74
N GLU A 66 2.50 -8.61 13.79
CA GLU A 66 3.15 -9.13 15.01
C GLU A 66 3.99 -10.38 14.72
N ALA A 67 3.45 -11.31 13.93
CA ALA A 67 4.17 -12.55 13.62
C ALA A 67 5.42 -12.29 12.76
N ILE A 68 5.35 -11.39 11.77
CA ILE A 68 6.51 -10.99 10.97
C ILE A 68 7.55 -10.31 11.85
N HIS A 69 7.14 -9.34 12.69
CA HIS A 69 8.03 -8.66 13.62
C HIS A 69 8.78 -9.66 14.50
N ASN A 70 8.06 -10.57 15.16
CA ASN A 70 8.65 -11.58 16.03
C ASN A 70 9.63 -12.51 15.32
N ARG A 71 9.39 -12.83 14.04
CA ARG A 71 10.28 -13.67 13.22
C ARG A 71 11.53 -12.95 12.74
N MET A 72 11.47 -11.63 12.63
CA MET A 72 12.58 -10.80 12.19
C MET A 72 13.44 -10.28 13.36
N LEU A 73 13.00 -10.45 14.61
CA LEU A 73 13.79 -10.05 15.79
C LEU A 73 15.22 -10.60 15.73
N GLY A 74 16.19 -9.71 15.90
CA GLY A 74 17.63 -10.03 15.87
C GLY A 74 18.22 -10.20 14.46
N VAL A 75 17.43 -10.05 13.39
CA VAL A 75 17.95 -9.97 12.02
C VAL A 75 18.64 -8.60 11.82
N PRO A 76 19.91 -8.56 11.39
CA PRO A 76 20.58 -7.29 11.08
C PRO A 76 19.81 -6.48 10.03
N GLY A 77 19.68 -5.17 10.24
CA GLY A 77 18.94 -4.27 9.33
C GLY A 77 17.42 -4.31 9.47
N MET A 78 16.85 -5.04 10.45
CA MET A 78 15.40 -5.06 10.68
C MET A 78 14.80 -3.66 10.89
N ASP A 79 15.51 -2.77 11.58
CA ASP A 79 15.07 -1.39 11.84
C ASP A 79 15.01 -0.53 10.55
N ASP A 80 15.63 -0.98 9.46
CA ASP A 80 15.61 -0.30 8.17
C ASP A 80 14.36 -0.66 7.34
N ILE A 81 13.55 -1.64 7.79
CA ILE A 81 12.29 -2.00 7.14
C ILE A 81 11.23 -0.94 7.44
N LYS A 82 10.75 -0.27 6.39
CA LYS A 82 9.65 0.69 6.49
C LYS A 82 8.32 -0.03 6.40
N ILE A 83 7.48 0.08 7.42
CA ILE A 83 6.13 -0.50 7.41
C ILE A 83 5.15 0.50 6.81
N LEU A 84 4.38 0.05 5.81
CA LEU A 84 3.32 0.82 5.17
C LEU A 84 1.98 0.11 5.37
N ALA A 85 1.20 0.56 6.36
CA ALA A 85 -0.13 0.03 6.61
C ALA A 85 -1.19 0.74 5.75
N VAL A 86 -2.03 -0.01 5.04
CA VAL A 86 -3.02 0.55 4.10
C VAL A 86 -4.38 -0.12 4.26
N ALA A 87 -5.41 0.68 4.55
CA ALA A 87 -6.78 0.22 4.59
C ALA A 87 -7.52 0.59 3.31
N ASP A 88 -8.00 -0.42 2.58
CA ASP A 88 -8.96 -0.25 1.49
C ASP A 88 -10.34 0.05 2.07
N VAL A 89 -10.74 1.31 1.96
CA VAL A 89 -12.01 1.85 2.45
C VAL A 89 -12.88 2.37 1.30
N ARG A 90 -12.69 1.80 0.11
CA ARG A 90 -13.59 2.04 -1.03
C ARG A 90 -15.03 1.72 -0.70
N GLY A 91 -15.94 2.44 -1.38
CA GLY A 91 -17.37 2.25 -1.21
C GLY A 91 -17.94 2.90 0.05
N VAL A 92 -17.11 3.42 0.96
CA VAL A 92 -17.58 4.21 2.11
C VAL A 92 -18.10 5.58 1.63
N PRO A 93 -19.39 5.89 1.83
CA PRO A 93 -19.95 7.21 1.54
C PRO A 93 -19.23 8.33 2.30
N PHE A 94 -19.12 9.51 1.68
CA PHE A 94 -18.31 10.60 2.21
C PHE A 94 -18.71 11.05 3.63
N PHE A 95 -20.00 10.99 3.97
CA PHE A 95 -20.53 11.36 5.28
C PHE A 95 -20.18 10.34 6.39
N MET A 96 -19.79 9.10 6.02
CA MET A 96 -19.36 8.07 6.98
C MET A 96 -17.85 8.03 7.23
N LYS A 97 -17.05 8.89 6.56
CA LYS A 97 -15.59 8.89 6.71
C LYS A 97 -15.14 9.11 8.16
N GLY A 98 -15.85 9.95 8.92
CA GLY A 98 -15.57 10.18 10.33
C GLY A 98 -15.80 8.92 11.18
N TYR A 99 -16.93 8.24 10.96
CA TYR A 99 -17.26 6.99 11.65
C TYR A 99 -16.23 5.90 11.37
N VAL A 100 -15.83 5.72 10.11
CA VAL A 100 -14.82 4.71 9.73
C VAL A 100 -13.47 4.99 10.38
N ARG A 101 -12.96 6.23 10.34
CA ARG A 101 -11.74 6.63 11.07
C ARG A 101 -11.86 6.39 12.57
N GLY A 102 -13.06 6.54 13.13
CA GLY A 102 -13.38 6.23 14.51
C GLY A 102 -13.09 4.77 14.91
N LYS A 103 -13.14 3.83 13.97
CA LYS A 103 -12.89 2.39 14.20
C LYS A 103 -11.42 1.98 14.19
N PHE A 104 -10.52 2.83 13.67
CA PHE A 104 -9.09 2.55 13.69
C PHE A 104 -8.52 2.69 15.10
N PRO A 105 -7.39 2.02 15.39
CA PRO A 105 -6.57 2.28 16.57
C PRO A 105 -6.31 3.78 16.77
N LYS A 106 -6.17 4.18 18.02
CA LYS A 106 -6.05 5.60 18.42
C LYS A 106 -4.62 5.97 18.81
N GLU A 107 -3.78 4.96 18.96
CA GLU A 107 -2.36 5.10 19.21
C GLU A 107 -1.66 5.68 17.96
N PRO A 108 -0.92 6.79 18.07
CA PRO A 108 -0.34 7.49 16.92
C PRO A 108 0.61 6.62 16.07
N GLU A 109 1.32 5.69 16.70
CA GLU A 109 2.24 4.75 16.05
C GLU A 109 1.52 3.68 15.21
N LYS A 110 0.23 3.45 15.45
CA LYS A 110 -0.61 2.50 14.71
C LYS A 110 -1.42 3.20 13.61
N TRP A 111 -0.79 4.13 12.90
CA TRP A 111 -1.43 4.80 11.79
C TRP A 111 -1.55 3.89 10.56
N ALA A 112 -2.58 4.10 9.74
CA ALA A 112 -2.76 3.42 8.47
C ALA A 112 -3.34 4.37 7.43
N LEU A 113 -2.85 4.28 6.19
CA LEU A 113 -3.41 5.04 5.07
C LEU A 113 -4.89 4.67 4.86
N THR A 114 -5.73 5.68 4.66
CA THR A 114 -7.16 5.49 4.38
C THR A 114 -7.42 5.63 2.88
N ASP A 115 -7.37 4.50 2.15
CA ASP A 115 -7.49 4.48 0.70
C ASP A 115 -8.96 4.49 0.24
N TRP A 116 -9.56 5.67 0.26
CA TRP A 116 -10.95 5.90 -0.16
C TRP A 116 -11.21 5.58 -1.63
N LYS A 117 -10.17 5.59 -2.47
CA LYS A 117 -10.24 5.28 -3.90
C LYS A 117 -9.76 3.85 -4.20
N GLY A 118 -9.22 3.15 -3.19
CA GLY A 118 -8.61 1.82 -3.24
C GLY A 118 -7.65 1.63 -4.38
N ARG A 119 -6.80 2.64 -4.59
CA ARG A 119 -5.73 2.63 -5.57
C ARG A 119 -4.82 1.42 -5.36
N PHE A 120 -4.41 1.14 -4.12
CA PHE A 120 -3.55 0.00 -3.81
C PHE A 120 -4.23 -1.33 -4.16
N ALA A 121 -5.45 -1.53 -3.66
CA ALA A 121 -6.18 -2.76 -3.90
C ALA A 121 -6.52 -2.99 -5.39
N GLN A 122 -6.76 -1.92 -6.15
CA GLN A 122 -6.93 -2.00 -7.62
C GLN A 122 -5.63 -2.34 -8.34
N THR A 123 -4.56 -1.58 -8.07
CA THR A 123 -3.29 -1.75 -8.78
C THR A 123 -2.68 -3.12 -8.51
N TYR A 124 -2.66 -3.54 -7.25
CA TYR A 124 -2.01 -4.80 -6.90
C TYR A 124 -2.98 -5.97 -6.84
N HIS A 125 -4.22 -5.83 -7.28
CA HIS A 125 -5.22 -6.91 -7.28
C HIS A 125 -5.30 -7.65 -5.93
N TRP A 126 -5.61 -6.91 -4.87
CA TRP A 126 -5.71 -7.48 -3.53
C TRP A 126 -6.81 -8.52 -3.44
N GLU A 127 -6.54 -9.58 -2.68
CA GLU A 127 -7.54 -10.56 -2.29
C GLU A 127 -8.46 -9.97 -1.22
N LYS A 128 -9.75 -10.19 -1.41
CA LYS A 128 -10.82 -9.74 -0.52
C LYS A 128 -10.84 -10.55 0.76
N ASP A 129 -11.19 -9.90 1.88
CA ASP A 129 -11.32 -10.55 3.18
C ASP A 129 -10.02 -11.30 3.63
N SER A 130 -8.85 -10.77 3.25
CA SER A 130 -7.51 -11.30 3.54
C SER A 130 -6.53 -10.17 3.88
N SER A 131 -5.48 -10.49 4.64
CA SER A 131 -4.30 -9.63 4.77
C SER A 131 -3.46 -9.77 3.50
N ASN A 132 -3.25 -8.66 2.78
CA ASN A 132 -2.40 -8.60 1.60
C ASN A 132 -1.04 -8.04 2.03
N ILE A 133 0.00 -8.84 1.82
CA ILE A 133 1.35 -8.57 2.31
C ILE A 133 2.28 -8.47 1.10
N MET A 134 3.04 -7.39 1.06
CA MET A 134 3.94 -7.11 -0.05
C MET A 134 5.28 -6.64 0.46
N VAL A 135 6.33 -7.07 -0.23
CA VAL A 135 7.70 -6.58 0.00
C VAL A 135 8.14 -5.83 -1.23
N PHE A 136 8.52 -4.56 -1.05
CA PHE A 136 9.15 -3.76 -2.09
C PHE A 136 10.61 -3.50 -1.71
N VAL A 137 11.48 -3.46 -2.73
CA VAL A 137 12.89 -3.09 -2.60
C VAL A 137 13.17 -1.99 -3.60
N ASP A 138 13.52 -0.80 -3.08
CA ASP A 138 13.77 0.39 -3.90
C ASP A 138 12.63 0.68 -4.89
N GLY A 139 11.39 0.50 -4.42
CA GLY A 139 10.17 0.71 -5.18
C GLY A 139 9.72 -0.48 -6.04
N GLU A 140 10.54 -1.50 -6.24
CA GLU A 140 10.18 -2.68 -7.03
C GLU A 140 9.52 -3.76 -6.17
N LEU A 141 8.38 -4.30 -6.61
CA LEU A 141 7.67 -5.39 -5.93
C LEU A 141 8.47 -6.70 -6.04
N ARG A 142 8.88 -7.26 -4.91
CA ARG A 142 9.63 -8.54 -4.83
C ARG A 142 8.77 -9.70 -4.37
N LEU A 143 7.79 -9.44 -3.50
CA LEU A 143 6.85 -10.44 -3.02
C LEU A 143 5.46 -9.84 -2.94
N LYS A 144 4.46 -10.62 -3.35
CA LYS A 144 3.04 -10.38 -3.07
C LYS A 144 2.41 -11.70 -2.65
N VAL A 145 1.83 -11.71 -1.45
CA VAL A 145 1.04 -12.83 -0.93
C VAL A 145 -0.23 -12.29 -0.27
N ALA A 146 -1.21 -13.16 -0.12
CA ALA A 146 -2.41 -12.87 0.65
C ALA A 146 -2.78 -14.08 1.51
N ALA A 147 -3.21 -13.80 2.74
CA ALA A 147 -3.56 -14.85 3.68
C ALA A 147 -4.54 -14.34 4.74
N ARG A 148 -5.33 -15.26 5.31
CA ARG A 148 -6.19 -14.96 6.46
C ARG A 148 -5.46 -15.29 7.75
N GLU A 149 -5.11 -16.55 7.93
CA GLU A 149 -4.36 -16.97 9.11
C GLU A 149 -2.85 -16.94 8.85
N VAL A 150 -2.06 -16.95 9.93
CA VAL A 150 -0.60 -17.00 9.83
C VAL A 150 -0.16 -18.42 9.45
N GLU A 151 -0.05 -18.65 8.15
CA GLU A 151 0.37 -19.92 7.57
C GLU A 151 1.89 -20.00 7.49
N SER A 152 2.49 -21.13 7.90
CA SER A 152 3.94 -21.28 8.02
C SER A 152 4.68 -21.14 6.68
N GLU A 153 4.05 -21.62 5.60
CA GLU A 153 4.62 -21.52 4.24
C GLU A 153 4.70 -20.06 3.79
N ILE A 154 3.59 -19.33 3.89
CA ILE A 154 3.52 -17.91 3.51
C ILE A 154 4.43 -17.07 4.41
N MET A 155 4.47 -17.35 5.72
CA MET A 155 5.41 -16.71 6.64
C MET A 155 6.86 -16.95 6.21
N GLY A 156 7.20 -18.17 5.77
CA GLY A 156 8.51 -18.49 5.23
C GLY A 156 8.87 -17.63 4.02
N GLN A 157 7.94 -17.48 3.07
CA GLN A 157 8.14 -16.64 1.88
C GLN A 157 8.37 -15.17 2.25
N VAL A 158 7.57 -14.62 3.17
CA VAL A 158 7.72 -13.23 3.62
C VAL A 158 9.05 -12.99 4.33
N VAL A 159 9.40 -13.86 5.28
CA VAL A 159 10.66 -13.75 6.03
C VAL A 159 11.87 -13.89 5.11
N GLU A 160 11.85 -14.83 4.17
CA GLU A 160 12.95 -15.01 3.23
C GLU A 160 13.11 -13.80 2.32
N SER A 161 12.00 -13.31 1.73
CA SER A 161 12.05 -12.11 0.88
C SER A 161 12.60 -10.88 1.63
N LEU A 162 12.23 -10.68 2.89
CA LEU A 162 12.77 -9.60 3.72
C LEU A 162 14.27 -9.80 4.02
N ARG A 163 14.72 -11.03 4.30
CA ARG A 163 16.13 -11.33 4.56
C ARG A 163 16.99 -11.11 3.33
N GLU A 164 16.56 -11.60 2.17
CA GLU A 164 17.25 -11.37 0.90
C GLU A 164 17.34 -9.87 0.59
N ALA A 165 16.24 -9.14 0.80
CA ALA A 165 16.18 -7.70 0.60
C ALA A 165 17.15 -6.93 1.50
N LEU A 166 17.32 -7.35 2.76
CA LEU A 166 18.25 -6.73 3.70
C LEU A 166 19.72 -7.12 3.42
N ALA A 167 19.99 -8.38 3.09
CA ALA A 167 21.33 -8.88 2.80
C ALA A 167 21.93 -8.27 1.52
N GLY A 168 21.10 -7.88 0.56
CA GLY A 168 21.52 -7.21 -0.67
C GLY A 168 21.90 -5.74 -0.51
N ARG A 169 21.86 -5.18 0.70
CA ARG A 169 22.20 -3.78 0.97
C ARG A 169 23.61 -3.65 1.55
N PRO A 170 24.38 -2.62 1.14
CA PRO A 170 25.74 -2.37 1.63
C PRO A 170 25.77 -1.93 3.10
#